data_AF-A0A5N4AAL8-F1
#
_entry.id   AF-A0A5N4AAL8-F1
#
_cell.length_a   1.000
_cell.length_b   1.000
_cell.length_c   1.000
_cell.angle_alpha   90.00
_cell.angle_beta   90.00
_cell.angle_gamma   90.00
#
_symmetry.space_group_name_H-M   'P 1'
#
loop_
_entity.id
_entity.type
_entity.pdbx_description
1 polymer ?
#
loop_
_entity_poly.entity_id
_entity_poly.type
_entity_poly.pdbx_seq_one_letter_code
_entity_poly.pdbx_strand_id
1 'polypeptide(L)'
;MSKYLIGVGAILLGIGFVGQCGATSGSTICLILFMFLVAGGIAVQHFLEHKVMEHIPHSNELYNKVEDALRTCLQLYTKSVLLQNAFDYLHVQGKCCGVTGAGDWIDIQIPRPQSCCESLTLGFCVDHYEPGCTEFLHNFIEKKTRWLPEIADIILGFQASTLALTLLLLITG
;
A
#
# COMPACT_ATOMS: atom_id res chain seq x y z
N MET A 1 -3.52 -14.38 4.53
CA MET A 1 -3.29 -13.77 3.20
C MET A 1 -3.72 -14.67 2.03
N SER A 2 -3.28 -15.94 1.96
CA SER A 2 -3.59 -16.85 0.84
C SER A 2 -5.09 -17.01 0.48
N LYS A 3 -5.99 -17.05 1.47
CA LYS A 3 -7.44 -17.27 1.23
C LYS A 3 -8.11 -16.16 0.41
N TYR A 4 -7.66 -14.91 0.54
CA TYR A 4 -8.24 -13.77 -0.20
C TYR A 4 -7.88 -13.83 -1.68
N LEU A 5 -6.63 -14.18 -2.00
CA LEU A 5 -6.18 -14.31 -3.38
C LEU A 5 -6.95 -15.42 -4.12
N ILE A 6 -7.21 -16.54 -3.44
CA ILE A 6 -8.02 -17.63 -3.99
C ILE A 6 -9.45 -17.15 -4.28
N GLY A 7 -10.08 -16.44 -3.33
CA GLY A 7 -11.43 -15.92 -3.51
C GLY A 7 -11.55 -14.90 -4.66
N VAL A 8 -10.63 -13.94 -4.72
CA VAL A 8 -10.59 -12.95 -5.81
C VAL A 8 -10.36 -13.64 -7.16
N GLY A 9 -9.43 -14.58 -7.22
CA GLY A 9 -9.16 -15.35 -8.44
C GLY A 9 -10.39 -16.12 -8.95
N ALA A 10 -11.12 -16.77 -8.05
CA ALA A 10 -12.34 -17.50 -8.40
C ALA A 10 -13.44 -16.57 -8.97
N ILE A 11 -13.60 -15.38 -8.39
CA ILE A 11 -14.56 -14.37 -8.87
C ILE A 11 -14.17 -13.88 -10.26
N LEU A 12 -12.89 -13.56 -10.49
CA LEU A 12 -12.39 -13.10 -11.79
C LEU A 12 -12.61 -14.16 -12.89
N LEU A 13 -12.34 -15.43 -12.58
CA LEU A 13 -12.61 -16.54 -13.50
C LEU A 13 -14.10 -16.68 -13.81
N GLY A 14 -14.97 -16.56 -12.81
CA GLY A 14 -16.42 -16.59 -12.99
C GLY A 14 -16.93 -15.47 -13.89
N ILE A 15 -16.49 -14.23 -13.65
CA ILE A 15 -16.83 -13.07 -14.48
C ILE A 15 -16.36 -13.28 -15.93
N GLY A 16 -15.11 -13.74 -16.11
CA GLY A 16 -14.55 -14.03 -17.43
C GLY A 16 -15.33 -15.12 -18.18
N PHE A 17 -15.74 -16.19 -17.49
CA PHE A 17 -16.56 -17.26 -18.08
C PHE A 17 -17.91 -16.75 -18.55
N VAL A 18 -18.61 -15.93 -17.75
CA VAL A 18 -19.90 -15.34 -18.14
C VAL A 18 -19.74 -14.43 -19.36
N GLY A 19 -18.69 -13.62 -19.40
CA GLY A 19 -18.38 -12.77 -20.57
C GLY A 19 -18.15 -13.59 -21.84
N GLN A 20 -17.33 -14.64 -21.75
CA GLN A 20 -17.05 -15.53 -22.88
C GLN A 20 -18.30 -16.25 -23.37
N CYS A 21 -19.10 -16.83 -22.46
CA CYS A 21 -20.35 -17.50 -22.81
C CYS A 21 -21.36 -16.56 -23.47
N GLY A 22 -21.47 -15.32 -22.99
CA GLY A 22 -22.31 -14.29 -23.59
C GLY A 22 -21.92 -13.99 -25.03
N ALA A 23 -20.62 -13.82 -25.28
CA ALA A 23 -20.08 -13.52 -26.61
C ALA A 23 -20.26 -14.68 -27.60
N THR A 24 -20.01 -15.93 -27.20
CA THR A 24 -20.10 -17.08 -28.12
C THR A 24 -21.52 -17.58 -28.34
N SER A 25 -22.37 -17.51 -27.31
CA SER A 25 -23.72 -18.07 -27.36
C SER A 25 -24.75 -17.07 -27.87
N GLY A 26 -24.36 -15.80 -28.06
CA GLY A 26 -25.29 -14.71 -28.41
C GLY A 26 -26.35 -14.44 -27.34
N SER A 27 -26.16 -14.94 -26.12
CA SER A 27 -27.17 -14.83 -25.07
C SER A 27 -27.16 -13.42 -24.48
N THR A 28 -28.24 -12.67 -24.75
CA THR A 28 -28.46 -11.32 -24.20
C THR A 28 -28.44 -11.32 -22.67
N ILE A 29 -28.97 -12.37 -22.03
CA ILE A 29 -29.02 -12.48 -20.56
C ILE A 29 -27.62 -12.56 -19.95
N CYS A 30 -26.73 -13.38 -20.53
CA CYS A 30 -25.34 -13.49 -20.06
C CYS A 30 -24.55 -12.19 -20.29
N LEU A 31 -24.76 -11.51 -21.42
CA LEU A 31 -24.14 -10.22 -21.71
C LEU A 31 -24.61 -9.10 -20.76
N ILE A 32 -25.92 -9.06 -20.45
CA ILE A 32 -26.47 -8.12 -19.46
C ILE A 32 -25.90 -8.41 -18.07
N LEU A 33 -25.83 -9.68 -17.67
CA LEU A 33 -25.23 -10.07 -16.39
C LEU A 33 -23.75 -9.64 -16.32
N PHE A 34 -22.98 -9.89 -17.37
CA PHE A 34 -21.59 -9.47 -17.47
C PHE A 34 -21.44 -7.94 -17.37
N MET A 35 -22.31 -7.19 -18.05
CA MET A 35 -22.33 -5.72 -17.98
C MET A 35 -22.53 -5.23 -16.53
N PHE A 36 -23.50 -5.79 -15.80
CA PHE A 36 -23.72 -5.44 -14.39
C PHE A 36 -22.53 -5.81 -13.50
N LEU A 37 -21.87 -6.94 -13.74
CA LEU A 37 -20.68 -7.36 -12.99
C LEU A 37 -19.50 -6.41 -13.22
N VAL A 38 -19.25 -5.99 -14.46
CA VAL A 38 -18.20 -5.02 -14.80
C VAL A 38 -18.53 -3.63 -14.24
N ALA A 39 -19.77 -3.16 -14.39
CA ALA A 39 -20.21 -1.88 -13.84
C ALA A 39 -20.14 -1.84 -12.30
N GLY A 40 -20.53 -2.94 -11.65
CA GLY A 40 -20.36 -3.10 -10.20
C GLY A 40 -18.89 -3.08 -9.79
N GLY A 41 -18.01 -3.71 -10.59
CA GLY A 41 -16.56 -3.65 -10.40
C GLY A 41 -16.01 -2.22 -10.44
N ILE A 42 -16.43 -1.42 -11.42
CA ILE A 42 -16.07 0.00 -11.54
C ILE A 42 -16.53 0.79 -10.30
N ALA A 43 -17.77 0.57 -9.84
CA ALA A 43 -18.30 1.24 -8.67
C ALA A 43 -17.51 0.90 -7.38
N VAL A 44 -17.16 -0.37 -7.20
CA VAL A 44 -16.32 -0.82 -6.07
C VAL A 44 -14.92 -0.20 -6.18
N GLN A 45 -14.33 -0.17 -7.37
CA GLN A 45 -13.02 0.43 -7.58
C GLN A 45 -13.02 1.91 -7.19
N HIS A 46 -13.96 2.71 -7.70
CA HIS A 46 -14.06 4.12 -7.35
C HIS A 46 -14.33 4.36 -5.86
N PHE A 47 -15.13 3.51 -5.22
CA PHE A 47 -15.34 3.59 -3.79
C PHE A 47 -14.03 3.37 -3.00
N LEU A 48 -13.24 2.37 -3.41
CA LEU A 48 -11.94 2.09 -2.79
C LEU A 48 -10.93 3.19 -3.05
N GLU A 49 -10.84 3.71 -4.27
CA GLU A 49 -9.98 4.86 -4.62
C GLU A 49 -10.29 6.06 -3.73
N HIS A 50 -11.57 6.43 -3.59
CA HIS A 50 -11.95 7.56 -2.74
C HIS A 50 -11.58 7.32 -1.28
N LYS A 51 -11.79 6.11 -0.76
CA LYS A 51 -11.41 5.74 0.61
C LYS A 51 -9.91 5.78 0.84
N VAL A 52 -9.12 5.32 -0.12
CA VAL A 52 -7.65 5.36 -0.05
C VAL A 52 -7.16 6.81 -0.10
N MET A 53 -7.67 7.61 -1.04
CA MET A 53 -7.28 9.01 -1.19
C MET A 53 -7.67 9.87 0.02
N GLU A 54 -8.81 9.59 0.66
CA GLU A 54 -9.22 10.21 1.94
C GLU A 54 -8.22 9.90 3.07
N HIS A 55 -7.57 8.73 3.04
CA HIS A 55 -6.61 8.30 4.06
C HIS A 55 -5.16 8.67 3.73
N ILE A 56 -4.87 9.18 2.53
CA ILE A 56 -3.55 9.71 2.18
C ILE A 56 -3.59 11.23 2.42
N PRO A 57 -3.19 11.70 3.61
CA PRO A 57 -3.10 13.12 3.89
C PRO A 57 -2.13 13.82 2.94
N HIS A 58 -2.29 15.14 2.80
CA HIS A 58 -1.32 16.00 2.12
C HIS A 58 0.09 15.76 2.72
N SER A 59 1.16 15.92 1.93
CA SER A 59 2.53 15.52 2.32
C SER A 59 2.92 15.99 3.73
N ASN A 60 2.55 17.21 4.10
CA ASN A 60 2.83 17.75 5.45
C ASN A 60 2.06 17.04 6.57
N GLU A 61 0.78 16.72 6.36
CA GLU A 61 -0.01 15.97 7.33
C GLU A 61 0.38 14.49 7.34
N LEU A 62 0.82 13.93 6.21
CA LEU A 62 1.41 12.59 6.14
C LEU A 62 2.67 12.51 6.99
N TYR A 63 3.56 13.49 6.85
CA TYR A 63 4.79 13.58 7.63
C TYR A 63 4.48 13.55 9.14
N ASN A 64 3.55 14.40 9.61
CA ASN A 64 3.17 14.45 11.02
C ASN A 64 2.58 13.12 11.51
N LYS A 65 1.69 12.48 10.72
CA LYS A 65 1.14 11.16 11.09
C LYS A 65 2.20 10.07 11.13
N VAL A 66 3.16 10.09 10.20
CA VAL A 66 4.30 9.16 10.20
C VAL A 66 5.16 9.40 11.44
N GLU A 67 5.42 10.66 11.81
CA GLU A 67 6.16 11.00 13.02
C GLU A 67 5.45 10.47 14.27
N ASP A 68 4.16 10.77 14.45
CA ASP A 68 3.37 10.33 15.61
C ASP A 68 3.31 8.80 15.71
N ALA A 69 3.14 8.12 14.57
CA ALA A 69 3.15 6.66 14.51
C ALA A 69 4.52 6.10 14.91
N LEU A 70 5.62 6.71 14.43
CA LEU A 70 6.97 6.32 14.81
C LEU A 70 7.23 6.57 16.30
N ARG A 71 6.79 7.71 16.88
CA ARG A 71 6.92 7.99 18.32
C ARG A 71 6.21 6.94 19.16
N THR A 72 4.98 6.56 18.77
CA THR A 72 4.20 5.53 19.45
C THR A 72 4.89 4.16 19.36
N CYS A 73 5.39 3.81 18.18
CA CYS A 73 6.11 2.55 17.97
C CYS A 73 7.43 2.52 18.76
N LEU A 74 8.14 3.64 18.85
CA LEU A 74 9.40 3.77 19.58
C LEU A 74 9.21 3.50 21.08
N GLN A 75 8.12 4.00 21.69
CA GLN A 75 7.78 3.73 23.09
C GLN A 75 7.53 2.23 23.38
N LEU A 76 7.19 1.46 22.34
CA LEU A 76 6.92 0.02 22.42
C LEU A 76 8.09 -0.83 21.93
N TYR A 77 9.24 -0.22 21.61
CA TYR A 77 10.41 -0.89 21.02
C TYR A 77 10.86 -2.12 21.82
N THR A 78 11.00 -1.99 23.14
CA THR A 78 11.43 -3.10 24.02
C THR A 78 10.32 -4.10 24.36
N LYS A 79 9.05 -3.75 24.09
CA LYS A 79 7.89 -4.58 24.45
C LYS A 79 7.52 -5.59 23.36
N SER A 80 8.03 -5.41 22.15
CA SER A 80 7.68 -6.26 21.01
C SER A 80 8.89 -6.48 20.13
N VAL A 81 9.30 -7.75 20.00
CA VAL A 81 10.36 -8.19 19.09
C VAL A 81 10.04 -7.79 17.64
N LEU A 82 8.76 -7.76 17.27
CA LEU A 82 8.34 -7.32 15.93
C LEU A 82 8.64 -5.83 15.71
N LEU A 83 8.31 -4.99 16.69
CA LEU A 83 8.57 -3.55 16.62
C LEU A 83 10.07 -3.25 16.69
N GLN A 84 10.80 -4.00 17.50
CA GLN A 84 12.27 -3.95 17.56
C GLN A 84 12.88 -4.23 16.18
N ASN A 85 12.54 -5.37 15.57
CA ASN A 85 13.07 -5.75 14.26
C ASN A 85 12.67 -4.75 13.16
N ALA A 86 11.45 -4.20 13.23
CA ALA A 86 10.98 -3.20 12.26
C ALA A 86 11.78 -1.89 12.36
N PHE A 87 12.04 -1.40 13.57
CA PHE A 87 12.89 -0.22 13.79
C PHE A 87 14.34 -0.48 13.38
N ASP A 88 14.90 -1.63 13.75
CA ASP A 88 16.28 -1.97 13.39
C ASP A 88 16.46 -2.05 11.88
N TYR A 89 15.48 -2.64 11.19
CA TYR A 89 15.42 -2.62 9.73
C TYR A 89 15.33 -1.19 9.18
N LEU A 90 14.50 -0.34 9.77
CA LEU A 90 14.34 1.04 9.36
C LEU A 90 15.65 1.83 9.51
N HIS A 91 16.37 1.68 10.62
CA HIS A 91 17.66 2.32 10.84
C HIS A 91 18.68 1.93 9.77
N VAL A 92 18.78 0.63 9.47
CA VAL A 92 19.75 0.10 8.49
C VAL A 92 19.41 0.52 7.06
N GLN A 93 18.13 0.44 6.67
CA GLN A 93 17.71 0.83 5.31
C GLN A 93 17.70 2.34 5.11
N GLY A 94 17.28 3.08 6.14
CA GLY A 94 17.11 4.52 6.09
C GLY A 94 18.35 5.31 6.42
N LYS A 95 19.41 4.64 6.93
CA LYS A 95 20.60 5.31 7.47
C LYS A 95 20.22 6.46 8.41
N CYS A 96 19.30 6.15 9.30
CA CYS A 96 18.64 7.09 10.19
C CYS A 96 18.63 6.54 11.61
N CYS A 97 18.39 7.40 12.60
CA CYS A 97 18.32 7.01 13.98
C CYS A 97 17.17 7.69 14.72
N GLY A 98 16.34 6.90 15.40
CA GLY A 98 15.20 7.45 16.13
C GLY A 98 14.13 8.02 15.19
N VAL A 99 13.28 8.89 15.73
CA VAL A 99 12.15 9.47 14.97
C VAL A 99 12.61 10.75 14.28
N THR A 100 13.02 11.71 15.08
CA THR A 100 13.60 13.00 14.67
C THR A 100 15.12 13.03 14.79
N GLY A 101 15.71 12.13 15.59
CA GLY A 101 17.16 11.93 15.64
C GLY A 101 17.58 10.98 16.76
N ALA A 102 18.89 10.81 16.91
CA ALA A 102 19.46 9.89 17.91
C ALA A 102 19.14 10.27 19.38
N GLY A 103 18.67 11.50 19.63
CA GLY A 103 18.22 11.97 20.94
C GLY A 103 16.95 11.31 21.45
N ASP A 104 16.05 10.84 20.56
CA ASP A 104 14.76 10.25 20.94
C ASP A 104 14.92 9.01 21.84
N TRP A 105 16.06 8.32 21.73
CA TRP A 105 16.40 7.16 22.58
C TRP A 105 16.68 7.54 24.03
N ILE A 106 17.24 8.74 24.25
CA ILE A 106 17.52 9.28 25.59
C ILE A 106 16.20 9.60 26.29
N ASP A 107 15.25 10.17 25.56
CA ASP A 107 13.94 10.58 26.10
C ASP A 107 13.12 9.39 26.61
N ILE A 108 13.27 8.22 25.98
CA ILE A 108 12.61 6.97 26.40
C ILE A 108 13.50 6.12 27.35
N GLN A 109 14.66 6.63 27.74
CA GLN A 109 15.62 5.97 28.65
C GLN A 109 16.08 4.58 28.18
N ILE A 110 16.21 4.37 26.87
CA ILE A 110 16.67 3.13 26.26
C ILE A 110 18.02 3.38 25.58
N PRO A 111 19.01 2.48 25.74
CA PRO A 111 20.28 2.63 25.02
C PRO A 111 20.05 2.57 23.52
N ARG A 112 20.76 3.41 22.77
CA ARG A 112 20.68 3.42 21.31
C ARG A 112 21.01 2.04 20.74
N PRO A 113 20.18 1.49 19.84
CA PRO A 113 20.43 0.18 19.28
C PRO A 113 21.61 0.21 18.30
N GLN A 114 22.33 -0.91 18.19
CA GLN A 114 23.46 -1.02 17.25
C GLN A 114 23.05 -0.83 15.79
N SER A 115 21.78 -1.06 15.45
CA SER A 115 21.25 -0.82 14.11
C SER A 115 21.31 0.65 13.66
N CYS A 116 21.36 1.59 14.62
CA CYS A 116 21.48 3.02 14.36
C CYS A 116 22.94 3.48 14.19
N CYS A 117 23.89 2.55 14.27
CA CYS A 117 25.30 2.86 14.13
C CYS A 117 25.72 3.07 12.68
N GLU A 118 26.38 4.19 12.41
CA GLU A 118 26.98 4.49 11.11
C GLU A 118 28.36 3.84 10.98
N SER A 119 29.17 3.91 12.05
CA SER A 119 30.55 3.44 12.07
C SER A 119 30.83 2.56 13.28
N LEU A 120 31.22 1.30 13.02
CA LEU A 120 31.68 0.37 14.05
C LEU A 120 33.20 0.35 14.11
N THR A 121 33.76 0.56 15.30
CA THR A 121 35.18 0.33 15.60
C THR A 121 35.31 -0.66 16.74
N LEU A 122 36.00 -1.78 16.51
CA LEU A 122 36.20 -2.85 17.51
C LEU A 122 34.89 -3.38 18.13
N GLY A 123 33.79 -3.38 17.36
CA GLY A 123 32.47 -3.82 17.82
C GLY A 123 31.67 -2.79 18.61
N PHE A 124 32.24 -1.60 18.86
CA PHE A 124 31.56 -0.48 19.49
C PHE A 124 31.10 0.53 18.47
N CYS A 125 29.94 1.12 18.72
CA CYS A 125 29.43 2.19 17.89
C CYS A 125 30.16 3.50 18.22
N VAL A 126 30.84 4.07 17.23
CA VAL A 126 31.54 5.35 17.37
C VAL A 126 30.62 6.49 16.97
N ASP A 127 30.02 6.37 15.78
CA ASP A 127 29.14 7.38 15.20
C ASP A 127 27.77 6.79 14.91
N HIS A 128 26.73 7.58 15.17
CA HIS A 128 25.34 7.21 14.93
C HIS A 128 24.80 8.05 13.78
N TYR A 129 23.81 7.53 13.07
CA TYR A 129 23.13 8.31 12.04
C TYR A 129 22.50 9.57 12.64
N GLU A 130 22.86 10.73 12.08
CA GLU A 130 22.28 12.02 12.47
C GLU A 130 20.81 12.20 12.06
N PRO A 131 20.35 11.82 10.85
CA PRO A 131 18.97 12.09 10.44
C PRO A 131 17.97 11.19 11.17
N GLY A 132 16.81 11.75 11.51
CA GLY A 132 15.66 11.00 12.00
C GLY A 132 15.01 10.13 10.92
N CYS A 133 14.36 9.04 11.33
CA CYS A 133 13.74 8.12 10.37
C CYS A 133 12.39 8.60 9.80
N THR A 134 11.80 9.67 10.33
CA THR A 134 10.51 10.20 9.81
C THR A 134 10.61 10.61 8.35
N GLU A 135 11.66 11.34 7.97
CA GLU A 135 11.82 11.80 6.59
C GLU A 135 12.04 10.62 5.62
N PHE A 136 12.89 9.67 6.00
CA PHE A 136 13.11 8.47 5.20
C PHE A 136 11.81 7.67 5.03
N LEU A 137 11.07 7.43 6.11
CA LEU A 137 9.84 6.64 6.05
C LEU A 137 8.73 7.37 5.29
N HIS A 138 8.59 8.68 5.47
CA HIS A 138 7.69 9.52 4.68
C HIS A 138 7.98 9.38 3.18
N ASN A 139 9.24 9.60 2.79
CA ASN A 139 9.66 9.53 1.39
C ASN A 139 9.53 8.11 0.82
N PHE A 140 9.79 7.09 1.65
CA PHE A 140 9.61 5.70 1.26
C PHE A 140 8.13 5.38 0.98
N ILE A 141 7.23 5.80 1.87
CA ILE A 141 5.78 5.61 1.70
C ILE A 141 5.32 6.35 0.44
N GLU A 142 5.63 7.64 0.31
CA GLU A 142 5.22 8.46 -0.83
C GLU A 142 5.69 7.86 -2.16
N LYS A 143 6.96 7.45 -2.24
CA LYS A 143 7.51 6.83 -3.44
C LYS A 143 6.87 5.49 -3.75
N LYS A 144 6.52 4.70 -2.73
CA LYS A 144 5.89 3.37 -2.89
C LYS A 144 4.40 3.45 -3.15
N THR A 145 3.70 4.52 -2.79
CA THR A 145 2.27 4.69 -3.06
C THR A 145 2.00 5.49 -4.33
N ARG A 146 2.99 6.24 -4.85
CA ARG A 146 2.85 7.07 -6.05
C ARG A 146 2.30 6.35 -7.29
N TRP A 147 2.65 5.08 -7.50
CA TRP A 147 2.20 4.31 -8.68
C TRP A 147 0.78 3.74 -8.56
N LEU A 148 0.21 3.72 -7.34
CA LEU A 148 -1.14 3.16 -7.11
C LEU A 148 -2.23 3.82 -7.96
N PRO A 149 -2.35 5.17 -8.01
CA PRO A 149 -3.37 5.82 -8.85
C PRO A 149 -3.16 5.50 -10.34
N GLU A 150 -1.93 5.46 -10.82
CA GLU A 150 -1.63 5.16 -12.23
C GLU A 150 -2.15 3.77 -12.64
N ILE A 151 -1.98 2.75 -11.79
CA ILE A 151 -2.49 1.41 -12.08
C ILE A 151 -4.01 1.36 -12.02
N ALA A 152 -4.62 2.10 -11.09
CA ALA A 152 -6.08 2.16 -10.96
C ALA A 152 -6.73 2.74 -12.23
N ASP A 153 -6.17 3.83 -12.77
CA ASP A 153 -6.63 4.45 -14.02
C ASP A 153 -6.52 3.51 -15.23
N ILE A 154 -5.44 2.72 -15.31
CA ILE A 154 -5.26 1.71 -16.37
C ILE A 154 -6.35 0.63 -16.29
N ILE A 155 -6.66 0.14 -15.07
CA ILE A 155 -7.71 -0.87 -14.87
C ILE A 155 -9.07 -0.30 -15.24
N LEU A 156 -9.35 0.95 -14.88
CA LEU A 156 -10.60 1.63 -15.24
C LEU A 156 -10.76 1.73 -16.76
N GLY A 157 -9.70 2.10 -17.48
CA GLY A 157 -9.70 2.13 -18.95
C GLY A 157 -10.01 0.76 -19.56
N PHE A 158 -9.43 -0.31 -19.00
CA PHE A 158 -9.72 -1.68 -19.43
C PHE A 158 -11.19 -2.07 -19.18
N GLN A 159 -11.73 -1.77 -18.01
CA GLN A 159 -13.13 -2.04 -17.68
C GLN A 159 -14.10 -1.22 -18.56
N ALA A 160 -13.79 0.06 -18.81
CA ALA A 160 -14.61 0.93 -19.65
C ALA A 160 -14.64 0.45 -21.11
N SER A 161 -13.49 0.05 -21.66
CA SER A 161 -13.44 -0.53 -23.01
C SER A 161 -14.22 -1.85 -23.10
N THR A 162 -14.12 -2.71 -22.09
CA THR A 162 -14.89 -3.95 -21.99
C THR A 162 -16.40 -3.68 -21.95
N LEU A 163 -16.82 -2.66 -21.20
CA LEU A 163 -18.22 -2.25 -21.10
C LEU A 163 -18.73 -1.74 -22.46
N ALA A 164 -17.95 -0.89 -23.15
CA ALA A 164 -18.29 -0.39 -24.48
C ALA A 164 -18.44 -1.51 -25.51
N LEU A 165 -17.51 -2.48 -25.52
CA LEU A 165 -17.59 -3.65 -26.39
C LEU A 165 -18.82 -4.51 -26.08
N THR A 166 -19.14 -4.72 -24.81
CA THR A 166 -20.34 -5.47 -24.39
C THR A 166 -21.63 -4.77 -24.86
N LEU A 167 -21.69 -3.44 -24.74
CA LEU A 167 -22.81 -2.64 -25.24
C LEU A 167 -22.94 -2.72 -26.76
N LEU A 168 -21.83 -2.64 -27.50
CA LEU A 168 -21.84 -2.82 -28.95
C LEU A 168 -22.41 -4.18 -29.34
N LEU A 169 -21.92 -5.27 -28.72
CA LEU A 169 -22.42 -6.63 -28.97
C LEU A 169 -23.92 -6.77 -28.67
N LEU A 170 -24.43 -6.10 -27.64
CA LEU A 170 -25.86 -6.10 -27.31
C LEU A 170 -26.73 -5.35 -28.32
N ILE A 171 -26.19 -4.32 -28.98
CA ILE A 171 -26.93 -3.54 -29.98
C ILE A 171 -26.89 -4.25 -31.34
N THR A 172 -25.79 -4.93 -31.68
CA THR A 172 -25.60 -5.58 -32.98
C THR A 172 -26.07 -7.04 -33.02
N GLY A 173 -26.26 -7.68 -31.87
CA GLY A 173 -26.61 -9.10 -31.72
C GLY A 173 -28.10 -9.37 -31.58
#